data_AF-A0A397CSM6-F1
#
_entry.id   AF-A0A397CSM6-F1
#
_cell.length_a   1.000
_cell.length_b   1.000
_cell.length_c   1.000
_cell.angle_alpha   90.00
_cell.angle_beta   90.00
_cell.angle_gamma   90.00
#
_symmetry.space_group_name_H-M   'P 1'
#
loop_
_entity.id
_entity.type
_entity.pdbx_description
1 polymer ?
#
loop_
_entity_poly.entity_id
_entity_poly.type
_entity_poly.pdbx_seq_one_letter_code
_entity_poly.pdbx_strand_id
1 'polypeptide(L)'
;MCVVLVLVDVTTNNWELNHTIGNANSMLNAVLNIASPAELTETFTFARGYSLDTTSNVGLYMLNFTLNKIHAHDNSMYVLTAESFLIDSPVDDICDLLKQSYPLPNYTDVGSTIKLGVIKDGVQYMRGYVVSNVIFGLGAPPPPESKHEDLVSLGYTPSRTDTDMRLTTPVTIPPPGTVVLTNVSMFQYFARAYCSGCDPIAVLGLDVCSVVTSYNASTRTLAVESSAAVLGNSHVLGLLIERSGVTMGSLYVRGFAVLFVTAVFATSQKTVRWTDGSTLTTWVKKLGHMLAPTLLRYPCRTFDFSYFCFNSDYFVVGYVVAVLLDEKTCNVYSRAMHSWNKNTAPSTDSTWVFIRILAMNFRWMWLNCFFVKAIKWVVNFTTSTRYTGRNRLVAYLNFSSPGFVYISGLILALRNHILDYGLADVAQVTSTQQNLDGIAVNLFNSTLMRGYPSLMMIMFVNLFIILTLDWVVNHTWWRHVSKNSLGRQLMYNSTSVIADVGFRFVNVPDYKGQVASMSARSLCTIQWFLTSQTIRFGLPEHPTVIRAMASKGLASTGQSQLNASGPTKRASIYHPDLEAGETNALLMVAQDQDGHLHLFNAMKSEMQALSLEVKVLADAKFQLA
;
A
#
# COMPACT_ATOMS: atom_id res chain seq x y z
N MET A 1 0.56 9.98 11.65
CA MET A 1 0.37 9.63 10.22
C MET A 1 0.12 8.14 10.01
N CYS A 2 1.08 7.23 10.26
CA CYS A 2 0.90 5.79 9.99
C CYS A 2 -0.33 5.16 10.67
N VAL A 3 -0.55 5.45 11.95
CA VAL A 3 -1.74 4.94 12.67
C VAL A 3 -3.04 5.41 12.01
N VAL A 4 -3.11 6.69 11.63
CA VAL A 4 -4.29 7.28 10.99
C VAL A 4 -4.55 6.66 9.62
N LEU A 5 -3.52 6.55 8.77
CA LEU A 5 -3.68 5.97 7.43
C LEU A 5 -4.04 4.48 7.49
N VAL A 6 -3.42 3.71 8.41
CA VAL A 6 -3.78 2.30 8.62
C VAL A 6 -5.20 2.17 9.15
N LEU A 7 -5.65 3.06 10.05
CA LEU A 7 -7.03 3.04 10.53
C LEU A 7 -8.02 3.29 9.40
N VAL A 8 -7.83 4.35 8.60
CA VAL A 8 -8.66 4.64 7.42
C VAL A 8 -8.66 3.44 6.46
N ASP A 9 -7.51 2.79 6.30
CA ASP A 9 -7.39 1.65 5.42
C ASP A 9 -8.19 0.43 5.88
N VAL A 10 -8.14 0.13 7.19
CA VAL A 10 -8.83 -1.03 7.79
C VAL A 10 -10.33 -0.80 7.95
N THR A 11 -10.77 0.45 8.14
CA THR A 11 -12.18 0.78 8.31
C THR A 11 -12.83 1.15 6.98
N THR A 12 -12.41 2.22 6.34
CA THR A 12 -13.09 2.79 5.17
C THR A 12 -12.72 2.08 3.87
N ASN A 13 -11.48 1.60 3.73
CA ASN A 13 -11.01 0.89 2.54
C ASN A 13 -11.13 -0.63 2.68
N ASN A 14 -12.09 -1.08 3.48
CA ASN A 14 -12.44 -2.47 3.69
C ASN A 14 -13.64 -2.82 2.82
N TRP A 15 -13.46 -3.78 1.91
CA TRP A 15 -14.48 -4.14 0.93
C TRP A 15 -15.73 -4.74 1.57
N GLU A 16 -15.59 -5.49 2.66
CA GLU A 16 -16.74 -6.05 3.40
C GLU A 16 -17.56 -4.94 4.08
N LEU A 17 -16.87 -3.98 4.71
CA LEU A 17 -17.55 -2.87 5.39
C LEU A 17 -18.21 -1.93 4.37
N ASN A 18 -17.50 -1.63 3.28
CA ASN A 18 -18.02 -0.77 2.23
C ASN A 18 -19.21 -1.41 1.51
N HIS A 19 -19.19 -2.72 1.27
CA HIS A 19 -20.32 -3.43 0.68
C HIS A 19 -21.57 -3.43 1.58
N THR A 20 -21.38 -3.54 2.90
CA THR A 20 -22.50 -3.64 3.86
C THR A 20 -23.09 -2.28 4.26
N ILE A 21 -22.25 -1.26 4.45
CA ILE A 21 -22.67 0.08 4.90
C ILE A 21 -22.86 1.05 3.72
N GLY A 22 -22.27 0.74 2.56
CA GLY A 22 -22.33 1.59 1.37
C GLY A 22 -23.71 1.60 0.71
N ASN A 23 -24.04 2.73 0.08
CA ASN A 23 -25.31 2.95 -0.60
C ASN A 23 -25.30 2.56 -2.10
N ALA A 24 -24.28 1.84 -2.55
CA ALA A 24 -24.09 1.52 -3.96
C ALA A 24 -25.18 0.63 -4.57
N ASN A 25 -25.93 -0.12 -3.74
CA ASN A 25 -27.08 -0.90 -4.22
C ASN A 25 -28.16 -0.03 -4.87
N SER A 26 -28.28 1.25 -4.50
CA SER A 26 -29.22 2.18 -5.14
C SER A 26 -28.94 2.39 -6.65
N MET A 27 -27.70 2.19 -7.09
CA MET A 27 -27.32 2.29 -8.50
C MET A 27 -27.79 1.10 -9.34
N LEU A 28 -28.25 0.01 -8.71
CA LEU A 28 -28.74 -1.19 -9.40
C LEU A 28 -30.23 -1.10 -9.76
N ASN A 29 -30.95 -0.09 -9.26
CA ASN A 29 -32.41 0.05 -9.37
C ASN A 29 -32.96 -0.10 -10.80
N ALA A 30 -32.20 0.31 -11.83
CA ALA A 30 -32.64 0.22 -13.21
C ALA A 30 -32.70 -1.22 -13.77
N VAL A 31 -31.95 -2.16 -13.18
CA VAL A 31 -31.79 -3.53 -13.69
C VAL A 31 -32.15 -4.62 -12.69
N LEU A 32 -32.68 -4.28 -11.50
CA LEU A 32 -33.03 -5.27 -10.46
C LEU A 32 -33.95 -6.39 -10.95
N ASN A 33 -34.90 -6.07 -11.83
CA ASN A 33 -35.88 -7.02 -12.36
C ASN A 33 -35.48 -7.63 -13.72
N ILE A 34 -34.21 -7.48 -14.13
CA ILE A 34 -33.74 -7.89 -15.45
C ILE A 34 -32.72 -9.01 -15.26
N ALA A 35 -33.09 -10.22 -15.64
CA ALA A 35 -32.25 -11.41 -15.51
C ALA A 35 -31.33 -11.59 -16.71
N SER A 36 -31.77 -11.21 -17.90
CA SER A 36 -31.06 -11.47 -19.15
C SER A 36 -30.94 -10.24 -20.05
N PRO A 37 -29.93 -10.19 -20.95
CA PRO A 37 -29.88 -9.13 -21.95
C PRO A 37 -31.11 -9.05 -22.85
N ALA A 38 -31.81 -10.16 -23.11
CA ALA A 38 -33.03 -10.14 -23.93
C ALA A 38 -34.14 -9.30 -23.28
N GLU A 39 -34.34 -9.45 -21.96
CA GLU A 39 -35.32 -8.68 -21.18
C GLU A 39 -35.01 -7.18 -21.14
N LEU A 40 -33.74 -6.77 -21.35
CA LEU A 40 -33.41 -5.35 -21.50
C LEU A 40 -34.16 -4.73 -22.67
N THR A 41 -34.29 -5.44 -23.81
CA THR A 41 -34.95 -4.90 -25.01
C THR A 41 -36.47 -4.84 -24.89
N GLU A 42 -37.04 -5.60 -23.95
CA GLU A 42 -38.45 -5.52 -23.61
C GLU A 42 -38.76 -4.33 -22.68
N THR A 43 -37.79 -3.99 -21.82
CA THR A 43 -37.96 -2.93 -20.79
C THR A 43 -37.49 -1.55 -21.26
N PHE A 44 -36.47 -1.50 -22.12
CA PHE A 44 -35.82 -0.29 -22.60
C PHE A 44 -35.83 -0.21 -24.12
N THR A 45 -36.05 0.99 -24.64
CA THR A 45 -35.91 1.29 -26.06
C THR A 45 -34.46 1.71 -26.36
N PHE A 46 -33.76 0.92 -27.18
CA PHE A 46 -32.36 1.18 -27.52
C PHE A 46 -32.21 2.07 -28.75
N ALA A 47 -31.17 2.91 -28.76
CA ALA A 47 -30.83 3.76 -29.89
C ALA A 47 -30.41 2.93 -31.13
N ARG A 48 -30.70 3.46 -32.32
CA ARG A 48 -30.28 2.83 -33.59
C ARG A 48 -28.75 2.80 -33.68
N GLY A 49 -28.18 1.62 -33.87
CA GLY A 49 -26.72 1.43 -33.96
C GLY A 49 -26.00 1.34 -32.61
N TYR A 50 -26.74 1.41 -31.50
CA TYR A 50 -26.23 1.31 -30.13
C TYR A 50 -27.13 0.39 -29.29
N SER A 51 -27.49 -0.75 -29.88
CA SER A 51 -28.31 -1.81 -29.27
C SER A 51 -27.48 -3.07 -29.03
N LEU A 52 -28.10 -4.10 -28.46
CA LEU A 52 -27.49 -5.41 -28.30
C LEU A 52 -27.05 -6.02 -29.65
N ASP A 53 -27.75 -5.72 -30.75
CA ASP A 53 -27.47 -6.27 -32.08
C ASP A 53 -26.14 -5.75 -32.67
N THR A 54 -25.73 -4.55 -32.27
CA THR A 54 -24.48 -3.92 -32.72
C THR A 54 -23.33 -4.15 -31.75
N THR A 55 -23.58 -4.79 -30.61
CA THR A 55 -22.57 -5.06 -29.59
C THR A 55 -21.75 -6.30 -29.97
N SER A 56 -20.42 -6.25 -29.80
CA SER A 56 -19.54 -7.39 -30.03
C SER A 56 -19.82 -8.57 -29.10
N ASN A 57 -19.33 -9.76 -29.44
CA ASN A 57 -19.50 -10.95 -28.62
C ASN A 57 -18.90 -10.79 -27.21
N VAL A 58 -17.76 -10.09 -27.11
CA VAL A 58 -17.14 -9.78 -25.82
C VAL A 58 -18.00 -8.82 -25.01
N GLY A 59 -18.57 -7.79 -25.64
CA GLY A 59 -19.46 -6.85 -24.96
C GLY A 59 -20.74 -7.52 -24.47
N LEU A 60 -21.35 -8.39 -25.28
CA LEU A 60 -22.51 -9.19 -24.89
C LEU A 60 -22.19 -10.13 -23.71
N TYR A 61 -21.03 -10.79 -23.73
CA TYR A 61 -20.56 -11.58 -22.59
C TYR A 61 -20.43 -10.72 -21.32
N MET A 62 -19.83 -9.53 -21.41
CA MET A 62 -19.63 -8.64 -20.27
C MET A 62 -20.96 -8.13 -19.68
N LEU A 63 -21.93 -7.79 -20.53
CA LEU A 63 -23.27 -7.40 -20.10
C LEU A 63 -24.01 -8.57 -19.45
N ASN A 64 -24.00 -9.75 -20.09
CA ASN A 64 -24.63 -10.94 -19.57
C ASN A 64 -24.05 -11.34 -18.21
N PHE A 65 -22.72 -11.32 -18.06
CA PHE A 65 -22.05 -11.58 -16.79
C PHE A 65 -22.51 -10.59 -15.71
N THR A 66 -22.50 -9.29 -16.03
CA THR A 66 -22.84 -8.22 -15.08
C THR A 66 -24.30 -8.35 -14.62
N LEU A 67 -25.24 -8.53 -15.55
CA LEU A 67 -26.67 -8.66 -15.26
C LEU A 67 -26.98 -9.93 -14.48
N ASN A 68 -26.45 -11.09 -14.90
CA ASN A 68 -26.66 -12.35 -14.19
C ASN A 68 -26.18 -12.26 -12.73
N LYS A 69 -25.04 -11.60 -12.49
CA LYS A 69 -24.50 -11.42 -11.15
C LYS A 69 -25.33 -10.47 -10.29
N ILE A 70 -25.86 -9.39 -10.87
CA ILE A 70 -26.78 -8.48 -10.18
C ILE A 70 -28.09 -9.20 -9.84
N HIS A 71 -28.67 -9.90 -10.81
CA HIS A 71 -29.96 -10.58 -10.66
C HIS A 71 -29.90 -11.75 -9.67
N ALA A 72 -28.84 -12.55 -9.71
CA ALA A 72 -28.66 -13.65 -8.76
C ALA A 72 -28.56 -13.17 -7.31
N HIS A 73 -28.16 -11.90 -7.09
CA HIS A 73 -27.93 -11.28 -5.79
C HIS A 73 -27.08 -12.16 -4.86
N ASP A 74 -26.15 -12.92 -5.43
CA ASP A 74 -25.31 -13.85 -4.69
C ASP A 74 -24.13 -13.11 -4.05
N ASN A 75 -23.58 -13.67 -2.98
CA ASN A 75 -22.42 -13.16 -2.24
C ASN A 75 -21.11 -13.19 -3.06
N SER A 76 -21.18 -13.41 -4.37
CA SER A 76 -20.02 -13.51 -5.27
C SER A 76 -19.51 -12.17 -5.79
N MET A 77 -20.24 -11.07 -5.58
CA MET A 77 -19.80 -9.72 -5.97
C MET A 77 -19.85 -8.75 -4.78
N TYR A 78 -18.87 -7.87 -4.70
CA TYR A 78 -18.93 -6.66 -3.91
C TYR A 78 -19.57 -5.54 -4.74
N VAL A 79 -20.60 -4.92 -4.18
CA VAL A 79 -21.16 -3.65 -4.65
C VAL A 79 -20.59 -2.55 -3.74
N LEU A 80 -19.61 -1.80 -4.24
CA LEU A 80 -18.83 -0.84 -3.47
C LEU A 80 -19.25 0.59 -3.81
N THR A 81 -19.40 1.42 -2.79
CA THR A 81 -19.64 2.86 -2.92
C THR A 81 -18.30 3.58 -2.95
N ALA A 82 -18.06 4.41 -3.97
CA ALA A 82 -16.91 5.29 -4.00
C ALA A 82 -17.21 6.56 -3.22
N GLU A 83 -17.87 7.55 -3.83
CA GLU A 83 -18.37 8.79 -3.22
C GLU A 83 -19.25 9.51 -4.26
N SER A 84 -19.80 10.68 -3.89
CA SER A 84 -20.42 11.62 -4.83
C SER A 84 -19.44 12.72 -5.25
N PHE A 85 -19.34 12.98 -6.54
CA PHE A 85 -18.46 13.99 -7.13
C PHE A 85 -19.28 15.13 -7.74
N LEU A 86 -18.94 16.38 -7.43
CA LEU A 86 -19.63 17.53 -8.02
C LEU A 86 -19.30 17.63 -9.51
N ILE A 87 -20.34 17.80 -10.34
CA ILE A 87 -20.18 18.06 -11.77
C ILE A 87 -20.14 19.58 -11.97
N ASP A 88 -18.94 20.12 -12.13
CA ASP A 88 -18.68 21.56 -12.33
C ASP A 88 -18.17 21.90 -13.75
N SER A 89 -17.77 20.89 -14.52
CA SER A 89 -17.13 21.02 -15.82
C SER A 89 -17.79 20.10 -16.85
N PRO A 90 -17.87 20.51 -18.14
CA PRO A 90 -18.35 19.65 -19.22
C PRO A 90 -17.43 18.44 -19.49
N VAL A 91 -16.22 18.41 -18.92
CA VAL A 91 -15.32 17.24 -19.02
C VAL A 91 -15.88 16.03 -18.28
N ASP A 92 -16.69 16.27 -17.25
CA ASP A 92 -17.30 15.24 -16.41
C ASP A 92 -18.73 14.86 -16.89
N ASP A 93 -19.12 15.33 -18.07
CA ASP A 93 -20.42 15.05 -18.67
C ASP A 93 -20.47 13.63 -19.27
N ILE A 94 -21.10 12.71 -18.55
CA ILE A 94 -21.41 11.36 -19.02
C ILE A 94 -22.84 11.24 -19.56
N CYS A 95 -23.55 12.31 -19.86
CA CYS A 95 -24.90 12.26 -20.42
C CYS A 95 -24.92 12.35 -21.96
N ASP A 96 -23.86 12.85 -22.59
CA ASP A 96 -23.81 13.10 -24.05
C ASP A 96 -24.10 11.86 -24.90
N LEU A 97 -23.76 10.65 -24.42
CA LEU A 97 -24.02 9.39 -25.14
C LEU A 97 -25.52 9.13 -25.39
N LEU A 98 -26.43 9.74 -24.62
CA LEU A 98 -27.89 9.64 -24.84
C LEU A 98 -28.36 10.41 -26.08
N LYS A 99 -27.52 11.29 -26.65
CA LYS A 99 -27.85 12.05 -27.87
C LYS A 99 -27.89 11.13 -29.09
N GLN A 100 -29.01 10.43 -29.26
CA GLN A 100 -29.22 9.44 -30.31
C GLN A 100 -30.67 9.45 -30.82
N SER A 101 -30.94 8.65 -31.85
CA SER A 101 -32.28 8.39 -32.38
C SER A 101 -32.82 7.04 -31.90
N TYR A 102 -34.00 7.05 -31.28
CA TYR A 102 -34.65 5.89 -30.67
C TYR A 102 -35.89 5.49 -31.46
N PRO A 103 -35.93 4.29 -32.08
CA PRO A 103 -37.12 3.78 -32.75
C PRO A 103 -38.18 3.37 -31.72
N LEU A 104 -39.41 3.84 -31.89
CA LEU A 104 -40.48 3.59 -30.94
C LEU A 104 -41.30 2.33 -31.32
N PRO A 105 -41.72 1.51 -30.34
CA PRO A 105 -42.63 0.40 -30.58
C PRO A 105 -44.00 0.86 -31.09
N ASN A 106 -44.65 0.02 -31.90
CA ASN A 106 -45.92 0.34 -32.56
C ASN A 106 -47.09 0.66 -31.61
N TYR A 107 -47.00 0.31 -30.34
CA TYR A 107 -48.02 0.51 -29.32
C TYR A 107 -47.81 1.79 -28.48
N THR A 108 -46.77 2.57 -28.76
CA THR A 108 -46.48 3.80 -28.00
C THR A 108 -47.08 5.02 -28.69
N ASP A 109 -47.89 5.76 -27.93
CA ASP A 109 -48.56 6.99 -28.39
C ASP A 109 -47.99 8.23 -27.69
N VAL A 110 -48.34 9.42 -28.21
CA VAL A 110 -48.00 10.71 -27.60
C VAL A 110 -48.47 10.74 -26.15
N GLY A 111 -47.60 11.17 -25.23
CA GLY A 111 -47.90 11.20 -23.79
C GLY A 111 -47.62 9.88 -23.06
N SER A 112 -47.29 8.78 -23.76
CA SER A 112 -46.78 7.57 -23.12
C SER A 112 -45.34 7.80 -22.60
N THR A 113 -44.95 7.02 -21.60
CA THR A 113 -43.60 7.08 -21.02
C THR A 113 -42.77 5.87 -21.44
N ILE A 114 -41.56 6.11 -21.91
CA ILE A 114 -40.62 5.06 -22.34
C ILE A 114 -39.30 5.20 -21.60
N LYS A 115 -38.57 4.11 -21.40
CA LYS A 115 -37.21 4.16 -20.85
C LYS A 115 -36.21 4.04 -21.98
N LEU A 116 -35.16 4.85 -21.98
CA LEU A 116 -34.15 4.87 -23.03
C LEU A 116 -32.92 4.08 -22.60
N GLY A 117 -32.29 3.41 -23.56
CA GLY A 117 -31.06 2.65 -23.37
C GLY A 117 -30.04 2.91 -24.48
N VAL A 118 -28.75 2.98 -24.14
CA VAL A 118 -27.67 3.06 -25.12
C VAL A 118 -26.56 2.12 -24.70
N ILE A 119 -26.07 1.33 -25.64
CA ILE A 119 -24.92 0.44 -25.43
C ILE A 119 -23.82 0.83 -26.40
N LYS A 120 -22.62 1.09 -25.86
CA LYS A 120 -21.42 1.37 -26.64
C LYS A 120 -20.29 0.48 -26.14
N ASP A 121 -19.83 -0.40 -27.01
CA ASP A 121 -18.66 -1.24 -26.76
C ASP A 121 -17.45 -0.82 -27.60
N GLY A 122 -16.27 -1.09 -27.08
CA GLY A 122 -15.02 -0.73 -27.72
C GLY A 122 -13.79 -1.37 -27.10
N VAL A 123 -12.69 -1.29 -27.82
CA VAL A 123 -11.36 -1.68 -27.35
C VAL A 123 -10.49 -0.44 -27.21
N GLN A 124 -9.91 -0.27 -26.04
CA GLN A 124 -8.95 0.78 -25.75
C GLN A 124 -7.54 0.33 -26.14
N TYR A 125 -6.89 1.15 -26.95
CA TYR A 125 -5.53 1.01 -27.44
C TYR A 125 -4.62 1.99 -26.73
N MET A 126 -3.42 1.55 -26.39
CA MET A 126 -2.43 2.42 -25.74
C MET A 126 -1.06 2.23 -26.33
N ARG A 127 -0.27 3.30 -26.32
CA ARG A 127 1.13 3.32 -26.73
C ARG A 127 2.00 3.83 -25.60
N GLY A 128 3.16 3.20 -25.42
CA GLY A 128 4.11 3.57 -24.36
C GLY A 128 3.69 3.17 -22.94
N TYR A 129 4.50 3.64 -22.00
CA TYR A 129 4.39 3.51 -20.55
C TYR A 129 5.09 4.71 -19.91
N VAL A 130 5.03 4.86 -18.58
CA VAL A 130 5.55 6.04 -17.87
C VAL A 130 6.98 6.40 -18.30
N VAL A 131 7.91 5.44 -18.22
CA VAL A 131 9.32 5.68 -18.53
C VAL A 131 9.53 6.05 -20.01
N SER A 132 8.83 5.42 -20.96
CA SER A 132 8.94 5.81 -22.37
C SER A 132 8.38 7.21 -22.62
N ASN A 133 7.28 7.57 -21.96
CA ASN A 133 6.64 8.88 -22.14
C ASN A 133 7.52 10.00 -21.57
N VAL A 134 8.24 9.75 -20.47
CA VAL A 134 9.21 10.70 -19.92
C VAL A 134 10.42 10.88 -20.84
N ILE A 135 10.93 9.79 -21.45
CA ILE A 135 12.15 9.83 -22.27
C ILE A 135 11.89 10.37 -23.68
N PHE A 136 10.82 9.91 -24.32
CA PHE A 136 10.53 10.17 -25.73
C PHE A 136 9.41 11.18 -25.95
N GLY A 137 8.73 11.61 -24.88
CA GLY A 137 7.52 12.43 -24.96
C GLY A 137 6.29 11.61 -25.37
N LEU A 138 5.14 12.29 -25.37
CA LEU A 138 3.92 11.74 -25.97
C LEU A 138 4.02 11.89 -27.49
N GLY A 139 3.73 10.81 -28.22
CA GLY A 139 3.67 10.87 -29.69
C GLY A 139 2.47 11.68 -30.18
N ALA A 140 2.44 11.95 -31.49
CA ALA A 140 1.26 12.55 -32.11
C ALA A 140 0.04 11.63 -31.93
N PRO A 141 -1.16 12.20 -31.66
CA PRO A 141 -2.38 11.43 -31.55
C PRO A 141 -2.69 10.74 -32.90
N PRO A 142 -3.34 9.58 -32.89
CA PRO A 142 -3.68 8.90 -34.13
C PRO A 142 -4.77 9.68 -34.88
N PRO A 143 -4.85 9.54 -36.21
CA PRO A 143 -5.93 10.11 -37.00
C PRO A 143 -7.31 9.72 -36.46
N PRO A 144 -8.33 10.59 -36.55
CA PRO A 144 -9.70 10.24 -36.22
C PRO A 144 -10.14 9.00 -36.99
N GLU A 145 -10.93 8.11 -36.34
CA GLU A 145 -11.46 6.88 -36.95
C GLU A 145 -10.41 5.83 -37.39
N SER A 146 -9.18 5.92 -36.88
CA SER A 146 -8.15 4.89 -37.09
C SER A 146 -8.67 3.50 -36.70
N LYS A 147 -8.49 2.53 -37.61
CA LYS A 147 -8.89 1.13 -37.40
C LYS A 147 -7.81 0.36 -36.65
N HIS A 148 -8.09 -0.91 -36.37
CA HIS A 148 -7.13 -1.80 -35.68
C HIS A 148 -5.74 -1.79 -36.36
N GLU A 149 -5.69 -2.00 -37.67
CA GLU A 149 -4.44 -2.11 -38.43
C GLU A 149 -3.63 -0.81 -38.39
N ASP A 150 -4.31 0.34 -38.52
CA ASP A 150 -3.68 1.66 -38.44
C ASP A 150 -3.05 1.88 -37.07
N LEU A 151 -3.79 1.58 -36.00
CA LEU A 151 -3.32 1.75 -34.62
C LEU A 151 -2.12 0.83 -34.31
N VAL A 152 -2.17 -0.42 -34.77
CA VAL A 152 -1.03 -1.35 -34.62
C VAL A 152 0.19 -0.85 -35.39
N SER A 153 0.01 -0.31 -36.60
CA SER A 153 1.10 0.28 -37.39
C SER A 153 1.75 1.49 -36.71
N LEU A 154 0.96 2.25 -35.93
CA LEU A 154 1.42 3.38 -35.13
C LEU A 154 2.03 2.97 -33.77
N GLY A 155 2.11 1.67 -33.49
CA GLY A 155 2.69 1.11 -32.26
C GLY A 155 1.73 1.02 -31.07
N TYR A 156 0.44 1.22 -31.28
CA TYR A 156 -0.56 0.99 -30.24
C TYR A 156 -0.85 -0.50 -30.07
N THR A 157 -1.18 -0.88 -28.85
CA THR A 157 -1.55 -2.26 -28.52
C THR A 157 -2.88 -2.29 -27.77
N PRO A 158 -3.75 -3.28 -28.06
CA PRO A 158 -5.03 -3.42 -27.39
C PRO A 158 -4.80 -3.70 -25.89
N SER A 159 -5.50 -2.98 -25.04
CA SER A 159 -5.18 -2.88 -23.61
C SER A 159 -6.36 -3.06 -22.67
N ARG A 160 -7.59 -2.81 -23.12
CA ARG A 160 -8.81 -3.00 -22.32
C ARG A 160 -10.01 -3.11 -23.25
N THR A 161 -10.94 -3.98 -22.92
CA THR A 161 -12.28 -4.02 -23.53
C THR A 161 -13.26 -3.33 -22.62
N ASP A 162 -14.09 -2.48 -23.22
CA ASP A 162 -15.01 -1.59 -22.55
C ASP A 162 -16.42 -1.81 -23.12
N THR A 163 -17.41 -1.87 -22.24
CA THR A 163 -18.83 -1.94 -22.62
C THR A 163 -19.62 -1.02 -21.71
N ASP A 164 -20.10 0.08 -22.26
CA ASP A 164 -20.82 1.13 -21.56
C ASP A 164 -22.31 1.00 -21.87
N MET A 165 -23.09 0.61 -20.86
CA MET A 165 -24.54 0.59 -20.92
C MET A 165 -25.10 1.73 -20.07
N ARG A 166 -25.88 2.61 -20.70
CA ARG A 166 -26.56 3.72 -20.04
C ARG A 166 -28.06 3.56 -20.15
N LEU A 167 -28.76 3.62 -19.03
CA LEU A 167 -30.21 3.38 -18.91
C LEU A 167 -30.86 4.56 -18.21
N THR A 168 -32.01 5.02 -18.68
CA THR A 168 -32.70 6.19 -18.09
C THR A 168 -33.94 5.80 -17.29
N THR A 169 -34.36 6.71 -16.41
CA THR A 169 -35.76 6.74 -15.95
C THR A 169 -36.72 7.06 -17.10
N PRO A 170 -38.04 6.80 -16.93
CA PRO A 170 -39.02 7.03 -17.99
C PRO A 170 -39.03 8.48 -18.49
N VAL A 171 -39.15 8.64 -19.81
CA VAL A 171 -39.26 9.89 -20.55
C VAL A 171 -40.60 9.91 -21.27
N THR A 172 -41.33 11.01 -21.15
CA THR A 172 -42.63 11.18 -21.81
C THR A 172 -42.44 11.57 -23.28
N ILE A 173 -43.18 10.92 -24.19
CA ILE A 173 -43.16 11.24 -25.62
C ILE A 173 -43.85 12.59 -25.86
N PRO A 174 -43.13 13.60 -26.39
CA PRO A 174 -43.71 14.91 -26.66
C PRO A 174 -44.65 14.88 -27.88
N PRO A 175 -45.56 15.85 -28.00
CA PRO A 175 -46.34 16.04 -29.23
C PRO A 175 -45.45 16.18 -30.47
N PRO A 176 -45.89 15.69 -31.65
CA PRO A 176 -45.10 15.79 -32.88
C PRO A 176 -44.71 17.23 -33.20
N GLY A 177 -43.45 17.46 -33.57
CA GLY A 177 -42.94 18.79 -33.92
C GLY A 177 -42.71 19.73 -32.72
N THR A 178 -42.92 19.26 -31.49
CA THR A 178 -42.55 19.99 -30.27
C THR A 178 -41.25 19.46 -29.70
N VAL A 179 -40.42 20.38 -29.19
CA VAL A 179 -39.17 20.08 -28.53
C VAL A 179 -39.36 20.32 -27.04
N VAL A 180 -39.09 19.30 -26.21
CA VAL A 180 -39.30 19.37 -24.77
C VAL A 180 -37.99 19.07 -24.02
N LEU A 181 -37.70 19.91 -23.04
CA LEU A 181 -36.59 19.73 -22.09
C LEU A 181 -37.10 18.97 -20.86
N THR A 182 -36.47 17.84 -20.52
CA THR A 182 -36.79 17.06 -19.33
C THR A 182 -35.53 16.65 -18.58
N ASN A 183 -35.61 16.58 -17.26
CA ASN A 183 -34.54 16.05 -16.43
C ASN A 183 -34.82 14.58 -16.14
N VAL A 184 -33.84 13.73 -16.43
CA VAL A 184 -33.95 12.27 -16.32
C VAL A 184 -32.77 11.74 -15.52
N SER A 185 -33.01 10.77 -14.65
CA SER A 185 -31.91 10.06 -14.00
C SER A 185 -31.34 9.01 -14.94
N MET A 186 -30.02 8.94 -15.03
CA MET A 186 -29.29 8.03 -15.90
C MET A 186 -28.36 7.15 -15.06
N PHE A 187 -28.52 5.84 -15.25
CA PHE A 187 -27.71 4.80 -14.63
C PHE A 187 -26.67 4.32 -15.63
N GLN A 188 -25.40 4.35 -15.23
CA GLN A 188 -24.30 3.85 -16.02
C GLN A 188 -23.81 2.51 -15.46
N TYR A 189 -23.67 1.52 -16.34
CA TYR A 189 -23.03 0.24 -16.07
C TYR A 189 -21.87 0.11 -17.06
N PHE A 190 -20.69 0.58 -16.63
CA PHE A 190 -19.50 0.58 -17.47
C PHE A 190 -18.62 -0.62 -17.16
N ALA A 191 -18.90 -1.74 -17.82
CA ALA A 191 -18.14 -2.96 -17.70
C ALA A 191 -16.77 -2.83 -18.39
N ARG A 192 -15.72 -3.26 -17.71
CA ARG A 192 -14.33 -3.23 -18.18
C ARG A 192 -13.68 -4.59 -17.97
N ALA A 193 -13.01 -5.11 -19.00
CA ALA A 193 -12.19 -6.31 -18.88
C ALA A 193 -10.75 -6.04 -19.34
N TYR A 194 -9.79 -6.60 -18.60
CA TYR A 194 -8.35 -6.42 -18.84
C TYR A 194 -7.74 -7.56 -19.67
N CYS A 195 -8.54 -8.56 -20.03
CA CYS A 195 -8.19 -9.57 -21.00
C CYS A 195 -9.45 -10.05 -21.74
N SER A 196 -9.29 -10.60 -22.93
CA SER A 196 -10.42 -11.22 -23.65
C SER A 196 -10.91 -12.46 -22.88
N GLY A 197 -12.19 -12.47 -22.49
CA GLY A 197 -12.82 -13.55 -21.74
C GLY A 197 -12.55 -13.56 -20.23
N CYS A 198 -11.85 -12.55 -19.69
CA CYS A 198 -11.76 -12.35 -18.24
C CYS A 198 -13.09 -11.87 -17.66
N ASP A 199 -13.33 -12.18 -16.39
CA ASP A 199 -14.45 -11.62 -15.64
C ASP A 199 -14.35 -10.09 -15.59
N PRO A 200 -15.41 -9.37 -16.01
CA PRO A 200 -15.40 -7.92 -16.05
C PRO A 200 -15.59 -7.29 -14.67
N ILE A 201 -15.11 -6.06 -14.54
CA ILE A 201 -15.40 -5.17 -13.42
C ILE A 201 -16.29 -4.06 -13.96
N ALA A 202 -17.43 -3.79 -13.33
CA ALA A 202 -18.32 -2.71 -13.75
C ALA A 202 -18.15 -1.47 -12.86
N VAL A 203 -17.90 -0.33 -13.48
CA VAL A 203 -18.02 0.97 -12.82
C VAL A 203 -19.48 1.38 -12.92
N LEU A 204 -20.08 1.69 -11.78
CA LEU A 204 -21.47 2.13 -11.66
C LEU A 204 -21.50 3.65 -11.54
N GLY A 205 -22.45 4.28 -12.21
CA GLY A 205 -22.67 5.72 -12.15
C GLY A 205 -24.15 6.05 -12.05
N LEU A 206 -24.49 7.12 -11.35
CA LEU A 206 -25.83 7.68 -11.32
C LEU A 206 -25.77 9.21 -11.41
N ASP A 207 -26.37 9.72 -12.49
CA ASP A 207 -26.41 11.14 -12.83
C ASP A 207 -27.83 11.61 -13.12
N VAL A 208 -28.03 12.94 -13.10
CA VAL A 208 -29.22 13.59 -13.63
C VAL A 208 -28.85 14.33 -14.90
N CYS A 209 -29.38 13.84 -16.02
CA CYS A 209 -29.17 14.40 -17.35
C CYS A 209 -30.34 15.32 -17.73
N SER A 210 -30.04 16.46 -18.32
CA SER A 210 -31.02 17.30 -18.99
C SER A 210 -31.07 16.91 -20.46
N VAL A 211 -32.19 16.33 -20.90
CA VAL A 211 -32.40 15.83 -22.26
C VAL A 211 -33.41 16.68 -23.00
N VAL A 212 -33.07 17.03 -24.24
CA VAL A 212 -33.95 17.74 -25.16
C VAL A 212 -34.44 16.72 -26.19
N THR A 213 -35.74 16.45 -26.17
CA THR A 213 -36.34 15.42 -27.03
C THR A 213 -37.30 16.01 -28.05
N SER A 214 -37.31 15.44 -29.25
CA SER A 214 -38.22 15.76 -30.35
C SER A 214 -38.82 14.46 -30.89
N TYR A 215 -40.14 14.47 -31.18
CA TYR A 215 -40.83 13.31 -31.73
C TYR A 215 -41.18 13.50 -33.20
N ASN A 216 -40.75 12.54 -34.03
CA ASN A 216 -41.13 12.47 -35.43
C ASN A 216 -42.16 11.36 -35.66
N ALA A 217 -43.40 11.75 -35.96
CA ALA A 217 -44.51 10.83 -36.19
C ALA A 217 -44.39 10.03 -37.49
N SER A 218 -43.71 10.56 -38.51
CA SER A 218 -43.56 9.88 -39.81
C SER A 218 -42.60 8.70 -39.73
N THR A 219 -41.49 8.85 -39.00
CA THR A 219 -40.48 7.80 -38.81
C THR A 219 -40.68 7.00 -37.53
N ARG A 220 -41.63 7.41 -36.66
CA ARG A 220 -41.84 6.87 -35.30
C ARG A 220 -40.54 6.79 -34.50
N THR A 221 -39.78 7.88 -34.54
CA THR A 221 -38.51 7.99 -33.81
C THR A 221 -38.58 9.13 -32.82
N LEU A 222 -38.15 8.86 -31.59
CA LEU A 222 -37.80 9.90 -30.63
C LEU A 222 -36.34 10.27 -30.83
N ALA A 223 -36.06 11.51 -31.20
CA ALA A 223 -34.71 12.03 -31.32
C ALA A 223 -34.35 12.80 -30.05
N VAL A 224 -33.21 12.46 -29.45
CA VAL A 224 -32.59 13.25 -28.39
C VAL A 224 -31.63 14.22 -29.06
N GLU A 225 -32.03 15.49 -29.19
CA GLU A 225 -31.28 16.54 -29.90
C GLU A 225 -30.03 16.96 -29.11
N SER A 226 -30.14 17.01 -27.79
CA SER A 226 -29.04 17.26 -26.87
C SER A 226 -29.27 16.55 -25.55
N SER A 227 -28.19 16.10 -24.93
CA SER A 227 -28.18 15.51 -23.59
C SER A 227 -26.93 15.99 -22.89
N ALA A 228 -27.08 16.58 -21.70
CA ALA A 228 -25.95 17.04 -20.90
C ALA A 228 -26.22 16.84 -19.41
N ALA A 229 -25.16 16.58 -18.64
CA ALA A 229 -25.23 16.54 -17.20
C ALA A 229 -25.62 17.92 -16.63
N VAL A 230 -26.49 17.95 -15.62
CA VAL A 230 -26.89 19.20 -14.98
C VAL A 230 -25.74 19.71 -14.10
N LEU A 231 -25.14 20.84 -14.48
CA LEU A 231 -24.08 21.48 -13.71
C LEU A 231 -24.55 21.82 -12.30
N GLY A 232 -23.69 21.54 -11.30
CA GLY A 232 -24.00 21.72 -9.88
C GLY A 232 -24.67 20.52 -9.20
N ASN A 233 -25.08 19.49 -9.96
CA ASN A 233 -25.46 18.20 -9.39
C ASN A 233 -24.24 17.30 -9.17
N SER A 234 -24.44 16.20 -8.44
CA SER A 234 -23.37 15.24 -8.12
C SER A 234 -23.51 13.95 -8.93
N HIS A 235 -22.37 13.47 -9.46
CA HIS A 235 -22.18 12.13 -9.98
C HIS A 235 -21.96 11.15 -8.83
N VAL A 236 -22.85 10.18 -8.64
CA VAL A 236 -22.65 9.12 -7.63
C VAL A 236 -21.89 7.97 -8.27
N LEU A 237 -20.70 7.66 -7.75
CA LEU A 237 -19.82 6.61 -8.27
C LEU A 237 -19.86 5.34 -7.42
N GLY A 238 -19.94 4.19 -8.09
CA GLY A 238 -19.84 2.87 -7.48
C GLY A 238 -19.01 1.91 -8.33
N LEU A 239 -18.70 0.76 -7.76
CA LEU A 239 -18.01 -0.32 -8.46
C LEU A 239 -18.62 -1.67 -8.10
N LEU A 240 -18.77 -2.52 -9.09
CA LEU A 240 -19.15 -3.93 -8.95
C LEU A 240 -17.91 -4.78 -9.25
N ILE A 241 -17.39 -5.46 -8.23
CA ILE A 241 -16.14 -6.23 -8.30
C ILE A 241 -16.38 -7.63 -7.76
N GLU A 242 -15.76 -8.64 -8.34
CA GLU A 242 -15.84 -10.01 -7.85
C GLU A 242 -15.27 -10.16 -6.43
N ARG A 243 -16.02 -10.87 -5.57
CA ARG A 243 -15.56 -11.30 -4.25
C ARG A 243 -14.73 -12.56 -4.39
N SER A 244 -13.41 -12.39 -4.42
CA SER A 244 -12.47 -13.51 -4.53
C SER A 244 -11.97 -14.00 -3.16
N GLY A 245 -11.61 -15.28 -3.08
CA GLY A 245 -10.89 -15.83 -1.93
C GLY A 245 -9.57 -15.12 -1.64
N VAL A 246 -8.94 -14.55 -2.68
CA VAL A 246 -7.71 -13.75 -2.59
C VAL A 246 -7.97 -12.45 -1.82
N THR A 247 -9.04 -11.72 -2.15
CA THR A 247 -9.42 -10.48 -1.44
C THR A 247 -9.82 -10.74 0.01
N MET A 248 -10.54 -11.84 0.29
CA MET A 248 -10.85 -12.25 1.67
C MET A 248 -9.59 -12.64 2.45
N GLY A 249 -8.68 -13.39 1.83
CA GLY A 249 -7.40 -13.75 2.42
C GLY A 249 -6.56 -12.53 2.81
N SER A 250 -6.53 -11.51 1.94
CA SER A 250 -5.86 -10.24 2.26
C SER A 250 -6.41 -9.61 3.54
N LEU A 251 -7.75 -9.58 3.71
CA LEU A 251 -8.38 -8.99 4.88
C LEU A 251 -7.99 -9.72 6.18
N TYR A 252 -8.00 -11.06 6.18
CA TYR A 252 -7.59 -11.85 7.35
C TYR A 252 -6.12 -11.63 7.71
N VAL A 253 -5.23 -11.60 6.72
CA VAL A 253 -3.79 -11.38 6.95
C VAL A 253 -3.55 -9.98 7.51
N ARG A 254 -4.23 -8.93 7.02
CA ARG A 254 -4.13 -7.59 7.60
C ARG A 254 -4.66 -7.53 9.02
N GLY A 255 -5.83 -8.11 9.28
CA GLY A 255 -6.42 -8.16 10.62
C GLY A 255 -5.47 -8.82 11.61
N PHE A 256 -4.92 -9.98 11.25
CA PHE A 256 -3.92 -10.66 12.06
C PHE A 256 -2.65 -9.82 12.25
N ALA A 257 -2.12 -9.20 11.19
CA ALA A 257 -0.93 -8.36 11.28
C ALA A 257 -1.11 -7.16 12.23
N VAL A 258 -2.28 -6.49 12.17
CA VAL A 258 -2.61 -5.36 13.05
C VAL A 258 -2.76 -5.80 14.51
N LEU A 259 -3.45 -6.92 14.76
CA LEU A 259 -3.56 -7.49 16.10
C LEU A 259 -2.20 -7.91 16.66
N PHE A 260 -1.40 -8.56 15.82
CA PHE A 260 -0.04 -8.98 16.14
C PHE A 260 0.85 -7.80 16.53
N VAL A 261 0.94 -6.76 15.69
CA VAL A 261 1.81 -5.61 15.98
C VAL A 261 1.32 -4.83 17.20
N THR A 262 0.01 -4.76 17.43
CA THR A 262 -0.57 -4.12 18.62
C THR A 262 -0.22 -4.87 19.90
N ALA A 263 -0.33 -6.21 19.89
CA ALA A 263 0.05 -7.04 21.02
C ALA A 263 1.55 -6.93 21.34
N VAL A 264 2.40 -7.05 20.32
CA VAL A 264 3.87 -6.96 20.46
C VAL A 264 4.32 -5.54 20.85
N PHE A 265 3.66 -4.50 20.37
CA PHE A 265 3.93 -3.13 20.82
C PHE A 265 3.50 -2.92 22.28
N ALA A 266 2.37 -3.48 22.69
CA ALA A 266 1.93 -3.39 24.08
C ALA A 266 2.91 -4.10 25.03
N THR A 267 3.50 -5.23 24.63
CA THR A 267 4.54 -5.90 25.43
C THR A 267 5.80 -5.06 25.53
N SER A 268 6.18 -4.33 24.48
CA SER A 268 7.38 -3.48 24.49
C SER A 268 7.27 -2.27 25.43
N GLN A 269 6.06 -1.86 25.84
CA GLN A 269 5.85 -0.77 26.81
C GLN A 269 6.31 -1.16 28.22
N LYS A 270 6.57 -2.45 28.48
CA LYS A 270 7.17 -2.96 29.70
C LYS A 270 8.58 -3.48 29.41
N THR A 271 9.41 -3.50 30.46
CA THR A 271 10.77 -4.01 30.35
C THR A 271 10.73 -5.53 30.19
N VAL A 272 11.34 -6.04 29.13
CA VAL A 272 11.47 -7.49 28.92
C VAL A 272 12.62 -8.03 29.76
N ARG A 273 12.50 -9.24 30.30
CA ARG A 273 13.61 -9.91 30.97
C ARG A 273 14.67 -10.33 29.95
N TRP A 274 15.94 -10.09 30.26
CA TRP A 274 17.04 -10.59 29.45
C TRP A 274 17.02 -12.12 29.39
N THR A 275 17.15 -12.67 28.20
CA THR A 275 17.11 -14.11 27.96
C THR A 275 18.41 -14.61 27.39
N ASP A 276 18.99 -15.63 28.04
CA ASP A 276 20.17 -16.29 27.53
C ASP A 276 19.78 -17.21 26.35
N GLY A 277 20.59 -17.21 25.29
CA GLY A 277 20.29 -17.93 24.05
C GLY A 277 19.99 -19.42 24.23
N SER A 278 20.64 -20.05 25.22
CA SER A 278 20.46 -21.46 25.59
C SER A 278 19.06 -21.81 26.11
N THR A 279 18.24 -20.82 26.48
CA THR A 279 16.90 -21.05 27.04
C THR A 279 15.82 -21.25 25.96
N LEU A 280 16.08 -20.82 24.72
CA LEU A 280 15.14 -20.76 23.60
C LEU A 280 15.33 -21.93 22.62
N THR A 281 15.29 -23.16 23.11
CA THR A 281 15.62 -24.36 22.31
C THR A 281 14.50 -24.83 21.37
N THR A 282 13.23 -24.65 21.74
CA THR A 282 12.08 -25.13 20.95
C THR A 282 11.35 -23.99 20.25
N TRP A 283 10.74 -24.27 19.08
CA TRP A 283 9.97 -23.29 18.32
C TRP A 283 8.79 -22.71 19.12
N VAL A 284 8.15 -23.52 19.98
CA VAL A 284 7.07 -23.08 20.88
C VAL A 284 7.58 -22.05 21.89
N LYS A 285 8.75 -22.29 22.50
CA LYS A 285 9.36 -21.34 23.42
C LYS A 285 9.76 -20.05 22.71
N LYS A 286 10.26 -20.14 21.47
CA LYS A 286 10.57 -18.97 20.63
C LYS A 286 9.32 -18.15 20.32
N LEU A 287 8.23 -18.79 19.93
CA LEU A 287 6.95 -18.13 19.64
C LEU A 287 6.35 -17.51 20.92
N GLY A 288 6.39 -18.24 22.04
CA GLY A 288 5.96 -17.73 23.34
C GLY A 288 6.76 -16.50 23.77
N HIS A 289 8.09 -16.54 23.62
CA HIS A 289 8.95 -15.39 23.91
C HIS A 289 8.72 -14.21 22.96
N MET A 290 8.35 -14.47 21.72
CA MET A 290 8.03 -13.44 20.72
C MET A 290 6.73 -12.69 21.03
N LEU A 291 5.68 -13.39 21.44
CA LEU A 291 4.35 -12.79 21.69
C LEU A 291 4.16 -12.34 23.14
N ALA A 292 4.62 -13.16 24.09
CA ALA A 292 4.41 -12.97 25.52
C ALA A 292 5.70 -13.28 26.28
N PRO A 293 6.76 -12.46 26.13
CA PRO A 293 7.98 -12.64 26.89
C PRO A 293 7.72 -12.46 28.41
N THR A 294 8.67 -12.90 29.23
CA THR A 294 8.64 -12.60 30.65
C THR A 294 8.87 -11.10 30.88
N LEU A 295 7.82 -10.41 31.36
CA LEU A 295 7.82 -8.96 31.54
C LEU A 295 8.11 -8.60 32.99
N LEU A 296 8.98 -7.60 33.17
CA LEU A 296 9.17 -6.91 34.43
C LEU A 296 8.16 -5.75 34.52
N ARG A 297 7.77 -5.37 35.75
CA ARG A 297 6.71 -4.36 35.98
C ARG A 297 7.12 -2.93 35.58
N TYR A 298 8.38 -2.69 35.22
CA TYR A 298 8.92 -1.37 34.92
C TYR A 298 8.59 -0.91 33.50
N PRO A 299 8.15 0.34 33.30
CA PRO A 299 7.85 0.86 31.97
C PRO A 299 9.14 1.04 31.14
N CYS A 300 9.03 0.83 29.83
CA CYS A 300 10.10 1.01 28.86
C CYS A 300 9.54 1.72 27.62
N ARG A 301 10.13 2.85 27.21
CA ARG A 301 9.67 3.67 26.06
C ARG A 301 10.71 3.72 24.94
N THR A 302 11.39 2.62 24.72
CA THR A 302 12.52 2.56 23.77
C THR A 302 12.06 2.59 22.31
N PHE A 303 10.87 2.08 22.03
CA PHE A 303 10.35 1.92 20.68
C PHE A 303 9.03 2.64 20.50
N ASP A 304 8.94 3.39 19.41
CA ASP A 304 7.67 3.92 18.91
C ASP A 304 6.93 2.86 18.08
N PHE A 305 5.62 3.05 17.92
CA PHE A 305 4.78 2.14 17.14
C PHE A 305 5.29 1.98 15.69
N SER A 306 5.70 3.09 15.07
CA SER A 306 6.25 3.08 13.71
C SER A 306 7.54 2.27 13.59
N TYR A 307 8.37 2.21 14.64
CA TYR A 307 9.57 1.40 14.65
C TYR A 307 9.21 -0.09 14.50
N PHE A 308 8.20 -0.57 15.24
CA PHE A 308 7.70 -1.94 15.10
C PHE A 308 7.17 -2.23 13.70
N CYS A 309 6.33 -1.35 13.17
CA CYS A 309 5.71 -1.53 11.86
C CYS A 309 6.71 -1.61 10.70
N PHE A 310 7.89 -1.01 10.83
CA PHE A 310 8.90 -1.01 9.76
C PHE A 310 10.03 -2.01 9.99
N ASN A 311 10.35 -2.34 11.25
CA ASN A 311 11.45 -3.23 11.56
C ASN A 311 11.07 -4.68 11.81
N SER A 312 9.85 -4.99 12.28
CA SER A 312 9.45 -6.40 12.48
C SER A 312 9.34 -7.11 11.13
N ASP A 313 10.11 -8.18 10.95
CA ASP A 313 10.10 -8.98 9.72
C ASP A 313 8.74 -9.64 9.50
N TYR A 314 8.14 -10.17 10.56
CA TYR A 314 6.84 -10.82 10.51
C TYR A 314 5.73 -9.85 10.08
N PHE A 315 5.74 -8.64 10.64
CA PHE A 315 4.75 -7.64 10.27
C PHE A 315 4.96 -7.15 8.84
N VAL A 316 6.20 -6.82 8.44
CA VAL A 316 6.48 -6.33 7.08
C VAL A 316 6.14 -7.38 6.03
N VAL A 317 6.54 -8.64 6.23
CA VAL A 317 6.22 -9.73 5.29
C VAL A 317 4.72 -10.00 5.24
N GLY A 318 4.06 -10.14 6.40
CA GLY A 318 2.62 -10.39 6.46
C GLY A 318 1.82 -9.26 5.80
N TYR A 319 2.19 -8.01 6.06
CA TYR A 319 1.51 -6.87 5.47
C TYR A 319 1.76 -6.76 3.96
N VAL A 320 2.99 -7.00 3.47
CA VAL A 320 3.28 -7.05 2.03
C VAL A 320 2.47 -8.13 1.31
N VAL A 321 2.39 -9.33 1.88
CA VAL A 321 1.54 -10.40 1.31
C VAL A 321 0.10 -9.92 1.20
N ALA A 322 -0.43 -9.28 2.23
CA ALA A 322 -1.78 -8.78 2.18
C ALA A 322 -1.98 -7.68 1.12
N VAL A 323 -1.02 -6.77 0.97
CA VAL A 323 -1.05 -5.72 -0.06
C VAL A 323 -1.06 -6.34 -1.46
N LEU A 324 -0.18 -7.30 -1.73
CA LEU A 324 -0.10 -7.96 -3.04
C LEU A 324 -1.38 -8.73 -3.40
N LEU A 325 -2.01 -9.40 -2.43
CA LEU A 325 -3.27 -10.12 -2.64
C LEU A 325 -4.42 -9.17 -3.02
N ASP A 326 -4.42 -7.93 -2.52
CA ASP A 326 -5.49 -6.96 -2.78
C ASP A 326 -5.18 -5.95 -3.89
N GLU A 327 -3.99 -6.01 -4.48
CA GLU A 327 -3.48 -4.97 -5.37
C GLU A 327 -4.38 -4.77 -6.60
N LYS A 328 -4.96 -5.85 -7.17
CA LYS A 328 -5.90 -5.76 -8.31
C LYS A 328 -7.10 -4.89 -7.97
N THR A 329 -7.82 -5.23 -6.90
CA THR A 329 -9.06 -4.54 -6.47
C THR A 329 -8.76 -3.11 -6.04
N CYS A 330 -7.72 -2.94 -5.22
CA CYS A 330 -7.25 -1.64 -4.75
C CYS A 330 -6.87 -0.71 -5.90
N ASN A 331 -6.15 -1.21 -6.92
CA ASN A 331 -5.76 -0.40 -8.08
C ASN A 331 -6.97 0.10 -8.86
N VAL A 332 -7.90 -0.79 -9.20
CA VAL A 332 -9.08 -0.42 -10.01
C VAL A 332 -9.96 0.59 -9.27
N TYR A 333 -10.20 0.33 -7.99
CA TYR A 333 -11.03 1.19 -7.15
C TYR A 333 -10.39 2.58 -6.93
N SER A 334 -9.12 2.63 -6.53
CA SER A 334 -8.42 3.90 -6.29
C SER A 334 -8.26 4.74 -7.55
N ARG A 335 -8.06 4.11 -8.72
CA ARG A 335 -7.99 4.82 -10.00
C ARG A 335 -9.34 5.36 -10.46
N ALA A 336 -10.44 4.61 -10.23
CA ALA A 336 -11.78 5.11 -10.52
C ALA A 336 -12.08 6.38 -9.69
N MET A 337 -11.82 6.34 -8.38
CA MET A 337 -11.97 7.52 -7.51
C MET A 337 -11.05 8.67 -7.94
N HIS A 338 -9.79 8.38 -8.28
CA HIS A 338 -8.83 9.40 -8.68
C HIS A 338 -9.24 10.11 -9.98
N SER A 339 -9.74 9.35 -10.97
CA SER A 339 -10.14 9.91 -12.26
C SER A 339 -11.26 10.93 -12.15
N TRP A 340 -12.18 10.75 -11.20
CA TRP A 340 -13.25 11.72 -10.93
C TRP A 340 -12.76 12.86 -10.03
N ASN A 341 -12.06 12.53 -8.94
CA ASN A 341 -11.62 13.54 -7.97
C ASN A 341 -10.63 14.57 -8.52
N LYS A 342 -9.90 14.27 -9.61
CA LYS A 342 -8.92 15.19 -10.20
C LYS A 342 -9.56 16.40 -10.89
N ASN A 343 -10.82 16.27 -11.35
CA ASN A 343 -11.54 17.31 -12.07
C ASN A 343 -12.49 18.08 -11.16
N THR A 344 -12.95 17.46 -10.07
CA THR A 344 -13.86 18.07 -9.10
C THR A 344 -13.21 19.21 -8.32
N ALA A 345 -13.94 20.32 -8.16
CA ALA A 345 -13.54 21.41 -7.28
C ALA A 345 -13.23 20.96 -5.83
N PRO A 346 -12.24 21.58 -5.15
CA PRO A 346 -11.89 21.22 -3.78
C PRO A 346 -13.06 21.38 -2.81
N SER A 347 -13.46 20.27 -2.18
CA SER A 347 -14.52 20.20 -1.17
C SER A 347 -14.09 19.30 0.00
N THR A 348 -14.88 19.27 1.07
CA THR A 348 -14.65 18.35 2.20
C THR A 348 -14.69 16.89 1.73
N ASP A 349 -15.63 16.54 0.85
CA ASP A 349 -15.78 15.18 0.32
C ASP A 349 -14.62 14.82 -0.62
N SER A 350 -14.20 15.75 -1.48
CA SER A 350 -13.01 15.57 -2.34
C SER A 350 -11.73 15.37 -1.52
N THR A 351 -11.61 16.09 -0.40
CA THR A 351 -10.48 15.93 0.54
C THR A 351 -10.52 14.57 1.23
N TRP A 352 -11.72 14.09 1.61
CA TRP A 352 -11.90 12.76 2.18
C TRP A 352 -11.55 11.65 1.20
N VAL A 353 -12.00 11.75 -0.04
CA VAL A 353 -11.62 10.87 -1.15
C VAL A 353 -10.10 10.84 -1.33
N PHE A 354 -9.44 12.01 -1.29
CA PHE A 354 -7.98 12.09 -1.36
C PHE A 354 -7.29 11.34 -0.21
N ILE A 355 -7.78 11.47 1.03
CA ILE A 355 -7.23 10.74 2.20
C ILE A 355 -7.38 9.22 2.02
N ARG A 356 -8.52 8.76 1.49
CA ARG A 356 -8.76 7.34 1.21
C ARG A 356 -7.82 6.79 0.15
N ILE A 357 -7.63 7.52 -0.95
CA ILE A 357 -6.67 7.19 -2.01
C ILE A 357 -5.23 7.18 -1.46
N LEU A 358 -4.89 8.18 -0.64
CA LEU A 358 -3.59 8.26 0.02
C LEU A 358 -3.34 7.04 0.90
N ALA A 359 -4.32 6.61 1.71
CA ALA A 359 -4.20 5.42 2.55
C ALA A 359 -3.96 4.14 1.72
N MET A 360 -4.67 3.97 0.59
CA MET A 360 -4.46 2.85 -0.34
C MET A 360 -3.07 2.85 -0.97
N ASN A 361 -2.62 4.01 -1.49
CA ASN A 361 -1.31 4.14 -2.13
C ASN A 361 -0.16 3.99 -1.13
N PHE A 362 -0.35 4.44 0.10
CA PHE A 362 0.65 4.38 1.17
C PHE A 362 1.01 2.94 1.57
N ARG A 363 0.15 1.96 1.28
CA ARG A 363 0.42 0.52 1.47
C ARG A 363 1.72 0.04 0.80
N TRP A 364 2.13 0.69 -0.29
CA TRP A 364 3.36 0.35 -1.00
C TRP A 364 4.64 0.72 -0.24
N MET A 365 4.56 1.54 0.81
CA MET A 365 5.71 1.81 1.68
C MET A 365 6.24 0.52 2.35
N TRP A 366 5.37 -0.45 2.65
CA TRP A 366 5.83 -1.73 3.19
C TRP A 366 6.58 -2.57 2.15
N LEU A 367 6.30 -2.39 0.86
CA LEU A 367 7.12 -2.97 -0.20
C LEU A 367 8.53 -2.38 -0.17
N ASN A 368 8.71 -1.06 0.02
CA ASN A 368 10.04 -0.46 0.21
C ASN A 368 10.79 -1.12 1.37
N CYS A 369 10.15 -1.23 2.54
CA CYS A 369 10.76 -1.88 3.70
C CYS A 369 11.13 -3.34 3.41
N PHE A 370 10.25 -4.08 2.73
CA PHE A 370 10.51 -5.46 2.33
C PHE A 370 11.68 -5.57 1.36
N PHE A 371 11.78 -4.69 0.36
CA PHE A 371 12.92 -4.69 -0.56
C PHE A 371 14.24 -4.43 0.15
N VAL A 372 14.30 -3.45 1.06
CA VAL A 372 15.52 -3.22 1.87
C VAL A 372 15.88 -4.50 2.64
N LYS A 373 14.92 -5.11 3.34
CA LYS A 373 15.13 -6.35 4.11
C LYS A 373 15.58 -7.52 3.24
N ALA A 374 14.91 -7.74 2.11
CA ALA A 374 15.22 -8.81 1.17
C ALA A 374 16.62 -8.64 0.58
N ILE A 375 17.00 -7.42 0.18
CA ILE A 375 18.35 -7.15 -0.33
C ILE A 375 19.39 -7.35 0.79
N LYS A 376 19.15 -6.90 2.02
CA LYS A 376 20.06 -7.18 3.15
C LYS A 376 20.27 -8.67 3.36
N TRP A 377 19.19 -9.45 3.35
CA TRP A 377 19.25 -10.90 3.52
C TRP A 377 20.01 -11.59 2.37
N VAL A 378 19.72 -11.25 1.11
CA VAL A 378 20.42 -11.78 -0.06
C VAL A 378 21.89 -11.40 -0.06
N VAL A 379 22.22 -10.14 0.25
CA VAL A 379 23.61 -9.67 0.32
C VAL A 379 24.35 -10.38 1.44
N ASN A 380 23.76 -10.57 2.61
CA ASN A 380 24.40 -11.32 3.69
C ASN A 380 24.61 -12.80 3.32
N PHE A 381 23.65 -13.42 2.64
CA PHE A 381 23.76 -14.81 2.19
C PHE A 381 24.83 -15.01 1.10
N THR A 382 24.92 -14.07 0.16
CA THR A 382 25.86 -14.15 -0.98
C THR A 382 27.27 -13.71 -0.61
N THR A 383 27.41 -12.76 0.32
CA THR A 383 28.73 -12.30 0.78
C THR A 383 29.25 -13.19 1.91
N SER A 384 30.43 -13.81 1.73
CA SER A 384 31.09 -14.61 2.78
C SER A 384 31.72 -13.73 3.87
N THR A 385 30.98 -12.80 4.44
CA THR A 385 31.48 -11.92 5.50
C THR A 385 31.56 -12.68 6.81
N ARG A 386 32.76 -12.70 7.42
CA ARG A 386 33.00 -13.44 8.68
C ARG A 386 32.82 -12.61 9.95
N TYR A 387 32.67 -11.29 9.84
CA TYR A 387 32.61 -10.38 10.99
C TYR A 387 31.66 -9.20 10.74
N THR A 388 31.03 -8.70 11.80
CA THR A 388 30.17 -7.50 11.74
C THR A 388 30.96 -6.28 11.26
N GLY A 389 30.33 -5.37 10.50
CA GLY A 389 30.96 -4.12 10.06
C GLY A 389 31.78 -4.18 8.77
N ARG A 390 31.98 -5.36 8.17
CA ARG A 390 32.73 -5.49 6.90
C ARG A 390 31.88 -5.23 5.66
N ASN A 391 30.57 -5.49 5.73
CA ASN A 391 29.67 -5.34 4.59
C ASN A 391 29.14 -3.90 4.46
N ARG A 392 29.76 -3.08 3.60
CA ARG A 392 29.31 -1.70 3.38
C ARG A 392 27.92 -1.61 2.75
N LEU A 393 27.53 -2.57 1.92
CA LEU A 393 26.23 -2.57 1.26
C LEU A 393 25.10 -2.84 2.26
N VAL A 394 25.27 -3.81 3.17
CA VAL A 394 24.29 -4.07 4.24
C VAL A 394 24.17 -2.88 5.20
N ALA A 395 25.27 -2.16 5.46
CA ALA A 395 25.22 -0.90 6.20
C ALA A 395 24.40 0.17 5.47
N TYR A 396 24.64 0.34 4.16
CA TYR A 396 23.98 1.34 3.35
C TYR A 396 22.45 1.16 3.32
N LEU A 397 21.97 -0.08 3.38
CA LEU A 397 20.56 -0.46 3.38
C LEU A 397 19.89 -0.27 4.75
N ASN A 398 20.04 0.90 5.37
CA ASN A 398 19.35 1.27 6.61
C ASN A 398 18.91 2.73 6.57
N PHE A 399 17.81 3.03 7.24
CA PHE A 399 17.37 4.37 7.58
C PHE A 399 17.78 4.75 9.00
N SER A 400 18.11 6.01 9.20
CA SER A 400 18.42 6.59 10.50
C SER A 400 17.17 6.63 11.36
N SER A 401 16.05 7.11 10.81
CA SER A 401 14.80 7.32 11.53
C SER A 401 13.56 6.92 10.73
N PRO A 402 12.40 6.72 11.38
CA PRO A 402 11.12 6.50 10.70
C PRO A 402 10.74 7.62 9.72
N GLY A 403 11.27 8.84 9.93
CA GLY A 403 11.03 10.00 9.05
C GLY A 403 11.44 9.73 7.60
N PHE A 404 12.64 9.17 7.39
CA PHE A 404 13.12 8.84 6.04
C PHE A 404 12.34 7.72 5.38
N VAL A 405 11.79 6.78 6.17
CA VAL A 405 10.85 5.76 5.66
C VAL A 405 9.61 6.44 5.09
N TYR A 406 9.02 7.40 5.82
CA TYR A 406 7.87 8.14 5.32
C TYR A 406 8.18 8.98 4.09
N ILE A 407 9.34 9.65 4.05
CA ILE A 407 9.78 10.42 2.88
C ILE A 407 9.89 9.49 1.66
N SER A 408 10.44 8.28 1.83
CA SER A 408 10.47 7.27 0.76
C SER A 408 9.08 6.86 0.26
N GLY A 409 8.06 6.95 1.12
CA GLY A 409 6.66 6.65 0.76
C GLY A 409 5.92 7.80 0.06
N LEU A 410 6.42 9.04 0.09
CA LEU A 410 5.70 10.19 -0.48
C LEU A 410 5.54 10.13 -1.99
N ILE A 411 6.57 9.68 -2.73
CA ILE A 411 6.44 9.49 -4.18
C ILE A 411 5.41 8.41 -4.49
N LEU A 412 5.27 7.40 -3.62
CA LEU A 412 4.27 6.34 -3.79
C LEU A 412 2.84 6.86 -3.57
N ALA A 413 2.64 7.96 -2.84
CA ALA A 413 1.34 8.62 -2.75
C ALA A 413 0.84 9.12 -4.12
N LEU A 414 1.76 9.45 -5.04
CA LEU A 414 1.47 9.88 -6.41
C LEU A 414 1.28 8.72 -7.39
N ARG A 415 1.19 7.48 -6.90
CA ARG A 415 1.03 6.26 -7.71
C ARG A 415 -0.05 6.39 -8.80
N ASN A 416 -1.23 6.91 -8.47
CA ASN A 416 -2.32 7.02 -9.44
C ASN A 416 -2.02 8.06 -10.54
N HIS A 417 -1.43 9.19 -10.18
CA HIS A 417 -0.95 10.18 -11.17
C HIS A 417 0.11 9.60 -12.09
N ILE A 418 1.07 8.85 -11.52
CA ILE A 418 2.13 8.19 -12.30
C ILE A 418 1.52 7.19 -13.28
N LEU A 419 0.58 6.37 -12.83
CA LEU A 419 -0.09 5.38 -13.68
C LEU A 419 -0.92 6.05 -14.79
N ASP A 420 -1.69 7.10 -14.48
CA ASP A 420 -2.49 7.80 -15.48
C ASP A 420 -1.62 8.52 -16.51
N TYR A 421 -0.48 9.10 -16.10
CA TYR A 421 0.49 9.67 -17.04
C TYR A 421 1.09 8.60 -17.98
N GLY A 422 1.34 7.40 -17.46
CA GLY A 422 1.80 6.27 -18.28
C GLY A 422 0.78 5.76 -19.29
N LEU A 423 -0.49 6.13 -19.11
CA LEU A 423 -1.63 5.69 -19.94
C LEU A 423 -2.26 6.86 -20.70
N ALA A 424 -1.56 8.00 -20.80
CA ALA A 424 -2.06 9.21 -21.43
C ALA A 424 -2.18 9.11 -22.96
N ASP A 425 -1.31 8.33 -23.62
CA ASP A 425 -1.36 8.12 -25.07
C ASP A 425 -2.32 6.96 -25.41
N VAL A 426 -3.58 7.32 -25.62
CA VAL A 426 -4.70 6.39 -25.71
C VAL A 426 -5.58 6.67 -26.94
N ALA A 427 -6.09 5.60 -27.52
CA ALA A 427 -7.08 5.62 -28.59
C ALA A 427 -8.18 4.59 -28.31
N GLN A 428 -9.36 4.77 -28.87
CA GLN A 428 -10.46 3.84 -28.72
C GLN A 428 -11.00 3.48 -30.09
N VAL A 429 -11.27 2.19 -30.29
CA VAL A 429 -12.03 1.73 -31.45
C VAL A 429 -13.35 1.14 -30.98
N THR A 430 -14.44 1.53 -31.61
CA THR A 430 -15.80 1.11 -31.24
C THR A 430 -16.36 0.08 -32.23
N SER A 431 -17.36 -0.68 -31.80
CA SER A 431 -18.08 -1.65 -32.64
C SER A 431 -18.75 -1.01 -33.86
N THR A 432 -19.15 0.26 -33.75
CA THR A 432 -19.71 1.04 -34.86
C THR A 432 -18.70 1.34 -35.96
N GLN A 433 -17.39 1.31 -35.67
CA GLN A 433 -16.33 1.61 -36.64
C GLN A 433 -15.80 0.34 -37.34
N GLN A 434 -15.66 -0.76 -36.60
CA GLN A 434 -15.22 -2.05 -37.10
C GLN A 434 -15.69 -3.19 -36.19
N ASN A 435 -15.72 -4.41 -36.73
CA ASN A 435 -15.98 -5.59 -35.93
C ASN A 435 -14.83 -5.81 -34.90
N LEU A 436 -15.18 -5.95 -33.62
CA LEU A 436 -14.22 -6.11 -32.52
C LEU A 436 -13.87 -7.56 -32.21
N ASP A 437 -14.62 -8.54 -32.73
CA ASP A 437 -14.50 -9.95 -32.35
C ASP A 437 -13.13 -10.57 -32.69
N GLY A 438 -12.41 -10.01 -33.68
CA GLY A 438 -11.07 -10.44 -34.05
C GLY A 438 -9.95 -9.88 -33.16
N ILE A 439 -10.26 -9.00 -32.20
CA ILE A 439 -9.26 -8.25 -31.43
C ILE A 439 -9.08 -8.89 -30.05
N ALA A 440 -7.91 -9.48 -29.81
CA ALA A 440 -7.57 -10.06 -28.51
C ALA A 440 -6.85 -9.03 -27.61
N VAL A 441 -7.29 -8.95 -26.35
CA VAL A 441 -6.62 -8.18 -25.29
C VAL A 441 -5.83 -9.13 -24.40
N ASN A 442 -4.52 -8.94 -24.33
CA ASN A 442 -3.63 -9.71 -23.47
C ASN A 442 -3.47 -9.04 -22.10
N LEU A 443 -3.56 -9.84 -21.02
CA LEU A 443 -3.46 -9.34 -19.65
C LEU A 443 -2.15 -8.58 -19.38
N PHE A 444 -1.02 -9.05 -19.90
CA PHE A 444 0.29 -8.38 -19.69
C PHE A 444 0.40 -7.03 -20.41
N ASN A 445 -0.30 -6.87 -21.55
CA ASN A 445 -0.37 -5.61 -22.28
C ASN A 445 -1.52 -4.72 -21.80
N SER A 446 -2.31 -5.19 -20.83
CA SER A 446 -3.48 -4.49 -20.36
C SER A 446 -3.16 -3.23 -19.58
N THR A 447 -4.14 -2.33 -19.47
CA THR A 447 -4.02 -1.11 -18.66
C THR A 447 -3.80 -1.39 -17.18
N LEU A 448 -4.10 -2.61 -16.71
CA LEU A 448 -3.88 -3.02 -15.33
C LEU A 448 -2.40 -3.33 -15.07
N MET A 449 -1.75 -4.08 -15.97
CA MET A 449 -0.38 -4.56 -15.74
C MET A 449 0.71 -3.67 -16.33
N ARG A 450 0.41 -2.94 -17.41
CA ARG A 450 1.38 -2.14 -18.17
C ARG A 450 2.16 -1.13 -17.34
N GLY A 451 1.53 -0.54 -16.32
CA GLY A 451 2.16 0.49 -15.48
C GLY A 451 3.09 -0.05 -14.38
N TYR A 452 2.95 -1.32 -13.97
CA TYR A 452 3.69 -1.85 -12.82
C TYR A 452 5.20 -1.91 -13.01
N PRO A 453 5.77 -2.33 -14.15
CA PRO A 453 7.22 -2.33 -14.34
C PRO A 453 7.85 -0.95 -14.15
N SER A 454 7.20 0.09 -14.71
CA SER A 454 7.65 1.47 -14.54
C SER A 454 7.52 1.94 -13.09
N LEU A 455 6.41 1.61 -12.42
CA LEU A 455 6.18 1.97 -11.03
C LEU A 455 7.21 1.31 -10.09
N MET A 456 7.54 0.03 -10.32
CA MET A 456 8.58 -0.68 -9.58
C MET A 456 9.94 -0.03 -9.79
N MET A 457 10.30 0.34 -11.02
CA MET A 457 11.55 1.05 -11.31
C MET A 457 11.62 2.39 -10.57
N ILE A 458 10.58 3.20 -10.63
CA ILE A 458 10.50 4.49 -9.93
C ILE A 458 10.63 4.29 -8.42
N MET A 459 9.95 3.30 -7.86
CA MET A 459 10.04 2.95 -6.45
C MET A 459 11.47 2.56 -6.05
N PHE A 460 12.17 1.72 -6.83
CA PHE A 460 13.57 1.38 -6.56
C PHE A 460 14.49 2.59 -6.61
N VAL A 461 14.39 3.40 -7.67
CA VAL A 461 15.21 4.60 -7.83
C VAL A 461 14.98 5.57 -6.66
N ASN A 462 13.71 5.84 -6.32
CA ASN A 462 13.34 6.67 -5.18
C ASN A 462 13.90 6.10 -3.86
N LEU A 463 13.76 4.80 -3.61
CA LEU A 463 14.29 4.16 -2.41
C LEU A 463 15.80 4.38 -2.27
N PHE A 464 16.57 4.20 -3.34
CA PHE A 464 18.02 4.42 -3.32
C PHE A 464 18.40 5.89 -3.18
N ILE A 465 17.65 6.82 -3.78
CA ILE A 465 17.85 8.25 -3.61
C ILE A 465 17.65 8.64 -2.14
N ILE A 466 16.57 8.19 -1.50
CA ILE A 466 16.29 8.53 -0.11
C ILE A 466 17.29 7.87 0.86
N LEU A 467 17.71 6.64 0.60
CA LEU A 467 18.80 6.00 1.36
C LEU A 467 20.11 6.80 1.24
N THR A 468 20.47 7.24 0.04
CA THR A 468 21.65 8.09 -0.17
C THR A 468 21.52 9.42 0.57
N LEU A 469 20.36 10.07 0.46
CA LEU A 469 20.07 11.34 1.12
C LEU A 469 20.21 11.21 2.64
N ASP A 470 19.63 10.16 3.24
CA ASP A 470 19.76 9.89 4.67
C ASP A 470 21.21 9.66 5.09
N TRP A 471 21.97 8.89 4.30
CA TRP A 471 23.39 8.66 4.54
C TRP A 471 24.23 9.94 4.49
N VAL A 472 23.93 10.84 3.55
CA VAL A 472 24.64 12.11 3.37
C VAL A 472 24.29 13.09 4.50
N VAL A 473 22.99 13.26 4.80
CA VAL A 473 22.51 14.19 5.83
C VAL A 473 22.97 13.75 7.22
N ASN A 474 22.86 12.46 7.53
CA ASN A 474 23.21 11.91 8.84
C ASN A 474 24.58 11.24 8.88
N HIS A 475 25.51 11.65 8.01
CA HIS A 475 26.80 10.99 7.85
C HIS A 475 27.65 10.95 9.13
N THR A 476 27.63 12.00 9.95
CA THR A 476 28.33 12.04 11.25
C THR A 476 27.73 11.03 12.22
N TRP A 477 26.41 10.98 12.29
CA TRP A 477 25.68 10.01 13.11
C TRP A 477 25.97 8.57 12.68
N TRP A 478 25.90 8.27 11.38
CA TRP A 478 26.24 6.94 10.84
C TRP A 478 27.68 6.51 11.16
N ARG A 479 28.64 7.45 11.16
CA ARG A 479 30.01 7.19 11.62
C ARG A 479 30.06 6.80 13.10
N HIS A 480 29.24 7.42 13.95
CA HIS A 480 29.15 7.05 15.37
C HIS A 480 28.48 5.68 15.55
N VAL A 481 27.35 5.42 14.89
CA VAL A 481 26.63 4.15 14.96
C VAL A 481 27.48 2.98 14.46
N SER A 482 28.19 3.15 13.35
CA SER A 482 29.05 2.10 12.78
C SER A 482 30.26 1.74 13.65
N LYS A 483 30.62 2.57 14.64
CA LYS A 483 31.69 2.33 15.60
C LYS A 483 31.21 1.77 16.94
N ASN A 484 29.91 1.80 17.18
CA ASN A 484 29.29 1.27 18.40
C ASN A 484 28.86 -0.19 18.19
N SER A 485 29.03 -1.04 19.20
CA SER A 485 28.72 -2.47 19.10
C SER A 485 27.23 -2.72 18.83
N LEU A 486 26.33 -2.04 19.53
CA LEU A 486 24.89 -2.21 19.35
C LEU A 486 24.43 -1.64 18.00
N GLY A 487 24.97 -0.47 17.61
CA GLY A 487 24.76 0.11 16.29
C GLY A 487 25.16 -0.85 15.16
N ARG A 488 26.28 -1.57 15.34
CA ARG A 488 26.72 -2.58 14.36
C ARG A 488 25.83 -3.81 14.29
N GLN A 489 25.20 -4.22 15.40
CA GLN A 489 24.20 -5.29 15.38
C GLN A 489 22.98 -4.90 14.51
N LEU A 490 22.48 -3.67 14.67
CA LEU A 490 21.36 -3.14 13.89
C LEU A 490 21.73 -2.95 12.42
N MET A 491 22.87 -2.32 12.13
CA MET A 491 23.28 -2.00 10.77
C MET A 491 23.70 -3.24 9.96
N TYR A 492 24.57 -4.08 10.52
CA TYR A 492 25.28 -5.12 9.76
C TYR A 492 24.83 -6.53 10.06
N ASN A 493 24.22 -6.80 11.22
CA ASN A 493 24.00 -8.16 11.73
C ASN A 493 22.53 -8.54 11.87
N SER A 494 21.64 -7.76 11.29
CA SER A 494 20.20 -8.00 11.30
C SER A 494 19.54 -7.46 10.05
N THR A 495 18.31 -7.92 9.80
CA THR A 495 17.38 -7.37 8.81
C THR A 495 16.68 -6.09 9.29
N SER A 496 17.03 -5.51 10.45
CA SER A 496 16.48 -4.22 10.88
C SER A 496 16.70 -3.17 9.79
N VAL A 497 15.70 -2.32 9.54
CA VAL A 497 15.77 -1.28 8.51
C VAL A 497 16.04 0.07 9.14
N ILE A 498 15.51 0.34 10.33
CA ILE A 498 15.77 1.54 11.12
C ILE A 498 16.85 1.22 12.15
N ALA A 499 17.88 2.05 12.20
CA ALA A 499 19.01 1.87 13.11
C ALA A 499 18.91 2.70 14.39
N ASP A 500 18.13 3.79 14.44
CA ASP A 500 18.00 4.58 15.67
C ASP A 500 17.11 3.89 16.70
N VAL A 501 17.70 3.64 17.88
CA VAL A 501 17.04 3.08 19.07
C VAL A 501 17.18 4.02 20.28
N GLY A 502 17.42 5.31 20.02
CA GLY A 502 17.60 6.34 21.05
C GLY A 502 19.05 6.47 21.52
N PHE A 503 20.02 6.38 20.61
CA PHE A 503 21.44 6.47 20.95
C PHE A 503 21.80 7.82 21.59
N ARG A 504 22.43 7.80 22.76
CA ARG A 504 23.08 8.96 23.37
C ARG A 504 24.59 8.75 23.40
N PHE A 505 25.27 9.22 22.36
CA PHE A 505 26.71 9.05 22.25
C PHE A 505 27.46 9.90 23.29
N VAL A 506 28.40 9.26 23.98
CA VAL A 506 29.27 9.86 24.99
C VAL A 506 30.71 9.69 24.54
N ASN A 507 31.51 10.75 24.66
CA ASN A 507 32.93 10.69 24.34
C ASN A 507 33.71 10.24 25.58
N VAL A 508 34.36 9.08 25.49
CA VAL A 508 35.22 8.56 26.54
C VAL A 508 36.69 8.80 26.15
N PRO A 509 37.48 9.49 26.99
CA PRO A 509 38.89 9.76 26.68
C PRO A 509 39.67 8.45 26.52
N ASP A 510 40.60 8.44 25.57
CA ASP A 510 41.47 7.30 25.18
C ASP A 510 40.78 6.03 24.66
N TYR A 511 39.49 6.08 24.33
CA TYR A 511 38.81 4.99 23.61
C TYR A 511 38.69 5.32 22.12
N LYS A 512 39.21 4.43 21.26
CA LYS A 512 39.19 4.61 19.79
C LYS A 512 37.81 4.36 19.15
N GLY A 513 36.90 3.68 19.86
CA GLY A 513 35.53 3.39 19.42
C GLY A 513 34.53 4.47 19.82
N GLN A 514 33.23 4.18 19.68
CA GLN A 514 32.17 5.11 20.09
C GLN A 514 31.30 4.51 21.18
N VAL A 515 31.19 5.23 22.30
CA VAL A 515 30.37 4.79 23.44
C VAL A 515 28.98 5.40 23.36
N ALA A 516 27.94 4.61 23.63
CA ALA A 516 26.56 5.06 23.77
C ALA A 516 26.05 4.77 25.19
N SER A 517 25.41 5.76 25.82
CA SER A 517 24.75 5.60 27.11
C SER A 517 23.32 5.09 26.91
N MET A 518 22.98 3.96 27.53
CA MET A 518 21.63 3.39 27.45
C MET A 518 21.24 2.75 28.79
N SER A 519 19.96 2.80 29.17
CA SER A 519 19.50 2.12 30.38
C SER A 519 19.49 0.60 30.22
N ALA A 520 19.66 -0.12 31.32
CA ALA A 520 19.51 -1.57 31.36
C ALA A 520 18.13 -2.01 30.85
N ARG A 521 17.07 -1.26 31.19
CA ARG A 521 15.69 -1.51 30.75
C ARG A 521 15.55 -1.47 29.24
N SER A 522 16.08 -0.43 28.61
CA SER A 522 16.06 -0.27 27.15
C SER A 522 16.86 -1.37 26.45
N LEU A 523 18.03 -1.72 27.00
CA LEU A 523 18.88 -2.77 26.44
C LEU A 523 18.17 -4.13 26.41
N CYS A 524 17.46 -4.52 27.47
CA CYS A 524 16.72 -5.78 27.49
C CYS A 524 15.61 -5.82 26.44
N THR A 525 14.83 -4.73 26.32
CA THR A 525 13.75 -4.65 25.34
C THR A 525 14.31 -4.69 23.90
N ILE A 526 15.47 -4.08 23.65
CA ILE A 526 16.17 -4.16 22.36
C ILE A 526 16.67 -5.58 22.08
N GLN A 527 17.25 -6.26 23.07
CA GLN A 527 17.71 -7.65 22.92
C GLN A 527 16.54 -8.57 22.56
N TRP A 528 15.40 -8.44 23.23
CA TRP A 528 14.20 -9.19 22.89
C TRP A 528 13.72 -8.89 21.47
N PHE A 529 13.68 -7.61 21.07
CA PHE A 529 13.23 -7.22 19.73
C PHE A 529 14.12 -7.82 18.65
N LEU A 530 15.44 -7.65 18.76
CA LEU A 530 16.39 -8.20 17.79
C LEU A 530 16.33 -9.73 17.74
N THR A 531 16.11 -10.37 18.88
CA THR A 531 16.06 -11.83 18.98
C THR A 531 14.79 -12.42 18.36
N SER A 532 13.65 -11.73 18.51
CA SER A 532 12.32 -12.28 18.20
C SER A 532 11.63 -11.67 16.98
N GLN A 533 11.93 -10.43 16.62
CA GLN A 533 11.24 -9.68 15.56
C GLN A 533 12.06 -9.51 14.29
N THR A 534 13.36 -9.79 14.33
CA THR A 534 14.27 -9.66 13.19
C THR A 534 15.08 -10.93 12.96
N ILE A 535 15.37 -11.22 11.69
CA ILE A 535 16.37 -12.21 11.29
C ILE A 535 17.76 -11.66 11.63
N ARG A 536 18.55 -12.51 12.28
CA ARG A 536 19.90 -12.24 12.76
C ARG A 536 20.88 -12.98 11.87
N PHE A 537 22.01 -12.35 11.54
CA PHE A 537 22.98 -12.93 10.61
C PHE A 537 24.07 -13.78 11.25
N GLY A 538 24.20 -13.74 12.58
CA GLY A 538 25.15 -14.59 13.32
C GLY A 538 26.61 -14.16 13.15
N LEU A 539 26.86 -12.89 12.78
CA LEU A 539 28.22 -12.42 12.55
C LEU A 539 28.90 -12.08 13.89
N PRO A 540 30.10 -12.60 14.17
CA PRO A 540 30.85 -12.25 15.37
C PRO A 540 31.48 -10.87 15.27
N GLU A 541 31.77 -10.30 16.43
CA GLU A 541 32.45 -9.02 16.53
C GLU A 541 33.92 -9.07 16.10
N HIS A 542 34.41 -7.97 15.52
CA HIS A 542 35.77 -7.95 15.00
C HIS A 542 36.80 -7.99 16.15
N PRO A 543 37.83 -8.87 16.09
CA PRO A 543 38.78 -9.06 17.20
C PRO A 543 39.53 -7.79 17.64
N THR A 544 39.69 -6.80 16.76
CA THR A 544 40.33 -5.53 17.12
C THR A 544 39.45 -4.64 17.99
N VAL A 545 38.13 -4.72 17.83
CA VAL A 545 37.17 -3.94 18.63
C VAL A 545 37.07 -4.54 20.03
N ILE A 546 37.00 -5.86 20.12
CA ILE A 546 37.07 -6.60 21.40
C ILE A 546 38.38 -6.27 22.14
N ARG A 547 39.52 -6.24 21.43
CA ARG A 547 40.82 -5.86 22.01
C ARG A 547 40.87 -4.41 22.47
N ALA A 548 40.30 -3.48 21.71
CA ALA A 548 40.26 -2.06 22.06
C ALA A 548 39.45 -1.83 23.35
N MET A 549 38.27 -2.44 23.46
CA MET A 549 37.45 -2.38 24.67
C MET A 549 38.16 -3.04 25.87
N ALA A 550 38.78 -4.20 25.69
CA ALA A 550 39.51 -4.86 26.77
C ALA A 550 40.70 -4.03 27.28
N SER A 551 41.48 -3.42 26.37
CA SER A 551 42.63 -2.60 26.75
C SER A 551 42.26 -1.40 27.64
N LYS A 552 41.09 -0.78 27.40
CA LYS A 552 40.58 0.31 28.23
C LYS A 552 40.05 -0.18 29.57
N GLY A 553 39.41 -1.35 29.59
CA GLY A 553 39.00 -2.05 30.83
C GLY A 553 40.17 -2.25 31.79
N LEU A 554 41.23 -2.89 31.30
CA LEU A 554 42.46 -3.13 32.06
C LEU A 554 43.12 -1.83 32.57
N ALA A 555 43.14 -0.77 31.76
CA ALA A 555 43.67 0.53 32.17
C ALA A 555 42.86 1.18 33.30
N SER A 556 41.53 1.05 33.27
CA SER A 556 40.64 1.58 34.31
C SER A 556 40.80 0.86 35.65
N THR A 557 41.05 -0.45 35.64
CA THR A 557 41.28 -1.25 36.85
C THR A 557 42.68 -1.01 37.45
N GLY A 558 43.69 -0.77 36.59
CA GLY A 558 45.06 -0.47 37.02
C GLY A 558 45.17 0.84 37.79
N GLN A 559 44.38 1.87 37.44
CA GLN A 559 44.32 3.12 38.22
C GLN A 559 43.64 2.95 39.58
N SER A 560 42.64 2.07 39.69
CA SER A 560 41.96 1.77 40.96
C SER A 560 42.85 1.00 41.95
N GLN A 561 43.81 0.19 41.46
CA GLN A 561 44.76 -0.54 42.32
C GLN A 561 45.93 0.32 42.81
N LEU A 562 46.35 1.35 42.06
CA LEU A 562 47.44 2.24 42.49
C LEU A 562 47.05 3.14 43.68
N ASN A 563 45.75 3.44 43.86
CA ASN A 563 45.27 4.21 45.02
C ASN A 563 45.03 3.36 46.29
N ALA A 564 45.28 2.05 46.26
CA ALA A 564 44.98 1.12 47.36
C ALA A 564 46.25 0.56 48.06
N SER A 565 47.40 1.26 47.98
CA SER A 565 48.64 0.84 48.66
C SER A 565 49.00 1.76 49.84
N GLY A 566 48.21 1.69 50.90
CA GLY A 566 48.57 2.18 52.23
C GLY A 566 48.42 1.05 53.26
N PRO A 567 49.42 0.72 54.09
CA PRO A 567 49.36 -0.45 54.95
C PRO A 567 48.69 -0.09 56.28
N THR A 568 47.49 -0.59 56.57
CA THR A 568 47.02 -0.70 57.96
C THR A 568 46.15 -1.92 58.22
N LYS A 569 46.61 -2.66 59.24
CA LYS A 569 46.11 -3.84 59.96
C LYS A 569 44.58 -4.04 60.07
N ARG A 570 44.18 -5.30 59.88
CA ARG A 570 43.11 -6.10 60.53
C ARG A 570 42.00 -5.33 61.29
N ALA A 571 40.75 -5.45 60.81
CA ALA A 571 39.65 -6.12 61.52
C ALA A 571 38.40 -6.18 60.61
N SER A 572 37.81 -7.36 60.51
CA SER A 572 36.56 -7.65 59.82
C SER A 572 35.34 -7.27 60.66
N ILE A 573 34.33 -6.63 60.06
CA ILE A 573 32.91 -7.04 60.01
C ILE A 573 31.99 -5.84 59.69
N TYR A 574 31.25 -6.00 58.60
CA TYR A 574 30.02 -5.31 58.15
C TYR A 574 30.01 -3.78 57.97
N HIS A 575 30.09 -3.36 56.70
CA HIS A 575 29.42 -2.16 56.19
C HIS A 575 28.79 -2.45 54.81
N PRO A 576 27.52 -2.08 54.58
CA PRO A 576 26.81 -2.29 53.32
C PRO A 576 27.00 -1.05 52.43
N ASP A 577 28.07 -0.99 51.65
CA ASP A 577 28.24 0.06 50.63
C ASP A 577 28.97 -0.53 49.42
N LEU A 578 28.18 -1.16 48.54
CA LEU A 578 28.54 -1.46 47.16
C LEU A 578 27.75 -0.50 46.25
N GLU A 579 27.82 0.80 46.54
CA GLU A 579 27.41 1.85 45.62
C GLU A 579 28.61 2.73 45.28
N ALA A 580 28.67 3.17 44.02
CA ALA A 580 29.57 4.17 43.43
C ALA A 580 30.91 3.73 42.76
N GLY A 581 31.21 2.42 42.63
CA GLY A 581 32.41 1.96 41.90
C GLY A 581 32.21 1.38 40.48
N GLU A 582 31.04 0.83 40.16
CA GLU A 582 30.81 0.01 38.95
C GLU A 582 30.08 0.69 37.78
N THR A 583 29.66 1.95 37.94
CA THR A 583 28.83 2.67 36.95
C THR A 583 29.55 3.06 35.65
N ASN A 584 30.85 2.81 35.54
CA ASN A 584 31.69 3.18 34.38
C ASN A 584 32.28 1.98 33.62
N ALA A 585 31.80 0.76 33.87
CA ALA A 585 32.29 -0.41 33.14
C ALA A 585 31.77 -0.39 31.68
N LEU A 586 32.70 -0.33 30.73
CA LEU A 586 32.42 -0.47 29.30
C LEU A 586 31.85 -1.87 29.02
N LEU A 587 30.72 -1.91 28.31
CA LEU A 587 30.00 -3.12 27.93
C LEU A 587 29.91 -3.22 26.41
N MET A 588 29.87 -4.42 25.86
CA MET A 588 29.78 -4.66 24.42
C MET A 588 28.70 -5.67 24.12
N VAL A 589 27.84 -5.34 23.16
CA VAL A 589 26.86 -6.28 22.61
C VAL A 589 27.50 -7.01 21.44
N ALA A 590 27.55 -8.34 21.50
CA ALA A 590 28.04 -9.18 20.43
C ALA A 590 27.05 -10.30 20.12
N GLN A 591 27.16 -10.87 18.93
CA GLN A 591 26.33 -12.00 18.51
C GLN A 591 27.22 -13.22 18.28
N ASP A 592 26.75 -14.39 18.69
CA ASP A 592 27.40 -15.68 18.37
C ASP A 592 27.08 -16.14 16.94
N GLN A 593 27.64 -17.27 16.52
CA GLN A 593 27.36 -17.85 15.20
C GLN A 593 25.92 -18.36 15.05
N ASP A 594 25.27 -18.68 16.16
CA ASP A 594 23.89 -19.16 16.21
C ASP A 594 22.87 -18.00 16.23
N GLY A 595 23.35 -16.75 16.25
CA GLY A 595 22.56 -15.53 16.25
C GLY A 595 22.14 -15.03 17.65
N HIS A 596 22.51 -15.66 18.76
CA HIS A 596 22.21 -15.17 20.11
C HIS A 596 23.02 -13.93 20.47
N LEU A 597 22.36 -13.00 21.16
CA LEU A 597 22.96 -11.76 21.61
C LEU A 597 23.52 -11.92 23.02
N HIS A 598 24.78 -11.56 23.18
CA HIS A 598 25.54 -11.62 24.42
C HIS A 598 26.01 -10.24 24.84
N LEU A 599 26.14 -10.02 26.14
CA LEU A 599 26.68 -8.79 26.71
C LEU A 599 28.00 -9.08 27.42
N PHE A 600 29.09 -8.55 26.90
CA PHE A 600 30.44 -8.71 27.45
C PHE A 600 30.88 -7.44 28.18
N ASN A 601 31.55 -7.60 29.31
CA ASN A 601 32.24 -6.49 29.96
C ASN A 601 33.67 -6.29 29.40
N ALA A 602 34.33 -5.25 29.91
CA ALA A 602 35.71 -4.93 29.55
C ALA A 602 36.75 -6.04 29.86
N MET A 603 36.42 -7.00 30.72
CA MET A 603 37.26 -8.17 31.03
C MET A 603 36.96 -9.37 30.13
N LYS A 604 36.12 -9.20 29.09
CA LYS A 604 35.62 -10.26 28.20
C LYS A 604 34.80 -11.33 28.91
N SER A 605 34.33 -11.07 30.13
CA SER A 605 33.39 -11.97 30.80
C SER A 605 31.97 -11.62 30.38
N GLU A 606 31.18 -12.65 30.09
CA GLU A 606 29.77 -12.51 29.79
C GLU A 606 28.98 -12.14 31.05
N MET A 607 28.10 -11.14 30.91
CA MET A 607 27.22 -10.70 31.98
C MET A 607 25.98 -11.58 32.02
N GLN A 608 25.80 -12.31 33.12
CA GLN A 608 24.70 -13.26 33.31
C GLN A 608 23.35 -12.55 33.49
N ALA A 609 22.25 -13.17 33.01
CA ALA A 609 20.90 -12.60 33.11
C ALA A 609 20.50 -12.14 34.53
N LEU A 610 20.87 -12.91 35.57
CA LEU A 610 20.59 -12.57 36.97
C LEU A 610 21.24 -11.25 37.40
N SER A 611 22.50 -11.03 36.99
CA SER A 611 23.20 -9.78 37.29
C SER A 611 22.57 -8.58 36.58
N LEU A 612 21.93 -8.82 35.45
CA LEU A 612 21.24 -7.79 34.69
C LEU A 612 19.89 -7.41 35.31
N GLU A 613 19.19 -8.36 35.94
CA GLU A 613 17.94 -8.09 36.68
C GLU A 613 18.13 -7.07 37.80
N VAL A 614 19.18 -7.23 38.60
CA VAL A 614 19.51 -6.25 39.67
C VAL A 614 19.74 -4.86 39.09
N LYS A 615 20.41 -4.78 37.94
CA LYS A 615 20.68 -3.50 37.25
C LYS A 615 19.43 -2.91 36.59
N VAL A 616 18.46 -3.74 36.19
CA VAL A 616 17.15 -3.31 35.70
C VAL A 616 16.29 -2.72 36.82
N LEU A 617 16.33 -3.29 38.04
CA LEU A 617 15.66 -2.74 39.21
C LEU A 617 16.16 -1.30 39.48
N ALA A 618 17.47 -1.10 39.47
CA ALA A 618 18.12 0.19 39.71
C ALA A 618 18.11 1.16 38.51
N ASP A 619 17.55 0.77 37.36
CA ASP A 619 17.61 1.52 36.09
C ASP A 619 19.02 1.99 35.71
N ALA A 620 20.00 1.11 35.91
CA ALA A 620 21.41 1.45 35.71
C ALA A 620 21.68 1.89 34.27
N LYS A 621 22.45 2.97 34.11
CA LYS A 621 22.93 3.42 32.79
C LYS A 621 24.20 2.66 32.43
N PHE A 622 24.18 2.01 31.28
CA PHE A 622 25.32 1.32 30.69
C PHE A 622 26.06 2.20 29.70
N GLN A 623 27.38 2.04 29.67
CA GLN A 623 28.26 2.60 28.64
C GLN A 623 28.59 1.51 27.63
N LEU A 624 27.87 1.51 26.51
CA LEU A 624 27.99 0.50 25.45
C LEU A 624 29.04 0.93 24.43
N ALA A 625 30.08 0.12 24.26
CA ALA A 625 31.33 0.42 23.55
C ALA A 625 31.26 0.27 22.03
#